data_AF-A0A3C0KDG7-F1
#
_entry.id   AF-A0A3C0KDG7-F1
#
_cell.length_a   1.000
_cell.length_b   1.000
_cell.length_c   1.000
_cell.angle_alpha   90.00
_cell.angle_beta   90.00
_cell.angle_gamma   90.00
#
_symmetry.space_group_name_H-M   'P 1'
#
loop_
_entity.id
_entity.type
_entity.pdbx_description
1 polymer ?
#
loop_
_entity_poly.entity_id
_entity_poly.type
_entity_poly.pdbx_seq_one_letter_code
_entity_poly.pdbx_strand_id
1 'polypeptide(L)'
;MKVRVLGCSGAIARGCRTTSFLLGDEVLVDAGTGVGDLSLEQMARINHVLLTHAHLDHVAALPLLLDAVAAHRLASGAGPVQVHALPETVAALRAHVFNDLIWPDFATIPRADAPLLAFHTFAIGDTLTVAG
;
A
#
# COMPACT_ATOMS: atom_id res chain seq x y z
N MET A 1 -10.98 14.35 -10.66
CA MET A 1 -10.40 13.38 -9.71
C MET A 1 -11.10 13.52 -8.37
N LYS A 2 -11.58 12.43 -7.76
CA LYS A 2 -12.24 12.44 -6.45
C LYS A 2 -11.23 12.03 -5.37
N VAL A 3 -11.21 12.72 -4.25
CA VAL A 3 -10.41 12.35 -3.07
C VAL A 3 -11.35 11.89 -1.97
N ARG A 4 -11.11 10.70 -1.42
CA ARG A 4 -11.80 10.20 -0.23
C ARG A 4 -10.80 10.08 0.92
N VAL A 5 -11.11 10.75 2.03
CA VAL A 5 -10.35 10.61 3.28
C VAL A 5 -10.74 9.27 3.92
N LEU A 6 -9.76 8.38 4.08
CA LEU A 6 -9.93 7.11 4.82
C LEU A 6 -9.45 7.26 6.26
N GLY A 7 -8.42 8.07 6.47
CA GLY A 7 -7.96 8.46 7.80
C GLY A 7 -7.10 9.72 7.77
N CYS A 8 -7.18 10.49 8.85
CA CYS A 8 -6.51 11.78 9.02
C CYS A 8 -6.14 12.06 10.48
N SER A 9 -6.00 11.03 11.30
CA SER A 9 -5.58 11.12 12.70
C SER A 9 -4.11 10.71 12.85
N GLY A 10 -3.36 11.36 13.75
CA GLY A 10 -1.98 10.94 14.08
C GLY A 10 -1.89 9.78 15.08
N ALA A 11 -3.03 9.25 15.53
CA ALA A 11 -3.12 8.15 16.49
C ALA A 11 -4.41 7.35 16.26
N ILE A 12 -4.54 6.22 16.97
CA ILE A 12 -5.73 5.35 16.92
C ILE A 12 -6.65 5.56 18.12
N ALA A 13 -7.95 5.51 17.85
CA ALA A 13 -9.04 5.46 18.82
C ALA A 13 -10.32 5.00 18.11
N ARG A 14 -11.41 4.79 18.83
CA ARG A 14 -12.70 4.50 18.21
C ARG A 14 -13.09 5.64 17.26
N GLY A 15 -13.30 5.31 15.99
CA GLY A 15 -13.65 6.29 14.95
C GLY A 15 -12.46 7.12 14.43
N CYS A 16 -11.26 6.94 14.98
CA CYS A 16 -10.04 7.55 14.46
C CYS A 16 -9.30 6.55 13.58
N ARG A 17 -8.88 7.03 12.42
CA ARG A 17 -8.10 6.27 11.43
C ARG A 17 -6.84 7.05 11.11
N THR A 18 -5.73 6.34 11.04
CA THR A 18 -4.44 6.90 10.69
C THR A 18 -4.35 7.22 9.21
N THR A 19 -3.40 8.09 8.86
CA THR A 19 -3.28 8.75 7.57
C THR A 19 -3.44 7.79 6.39
N SER A 20 -4.49 8.00 5.61
CA SER A 20 -4.73 7.29 4.35
C SER A 20 -5.78 8.04 3.52
N PHE A 21 -5.51 8.19 2.22
CA PHE A 21 -6.42 8.84 1.27
C PHE A 21 -6.55 7.98 0.04
N LEU A 22 -7.77 7.84 -0.48
CA LEU A 22 -8.03 7.20 -1.76
C LEU A 22 -8.29 8.25 -2.83
N LEU A 23 -7.49 8.22 -3.90
CA LEU A 23 -7.68 9.04 -5.10
C LEU A 23 -8.34 8.17 -6.18
N GLY A 24 -9.51 8.60 -6.66
CA GLY A 24 -10.32 7.75 -7.53
C GLY A 24 -10.71 6.46 -6.81
N ASP A 25 -10.39 5.32 -7.42
CA ASP A 25 -10.69 3.99 -6.89
C ASP A 25 -9.46 3.06 -6.77
N GLU A 26 -8.28 3.50 -7.23
CA GLU A 26 -7.11 2.60 -7.39
C GLU A 26 -5.79 3.13 -6.81
N VAL A 27 -5.74 4.37 -6.35
CA VAL A 27 -4.51 5.00 -5.84
C VAL A 27 -4.68 5.40 -4.37
N LEU A 28 -3.86 4.82 -3.50
CA LEU A 28 -3.73 5.27 -2.11
C LEU A 28 -2.58 6.27 -1.95
N VAL A 29 -2.79 7.29 -1.13
CA VAL A 29 -1.73 8.08 -0.50
C VAL A 29 -1.70 7.69 0.96
N ASP A 30 -0.59 7.06 1.37
CA ASP A 30 -0.42 6.30 2.59
C ASP A 30 -1.42 5.15 2.75
N ALA A 31 -1.03 4.15 3.55
CA ALA A 31 -1.81 2.96 3.86
C ALA A 31 -1.98 2.81 5.37
N GLY A 32 -2.44 3.88 6.02
CA GLY A 32 -2.88 3.85 7.40
C GLY A 32 -4.14 3.00 7.63
N THR A 33 -4.56 2.92 8.89
CA THR A 33 -5.62 2.03 9.38
C THR A 33 -7.00 2.25 8.73
N GLY A 34 -7.25 3.42 8.11
CA GLY A 34 -8.49 3.70 7.38
C GLY A 34 -8.73 2.83 6.15
N VAL A 35 -7.66 2.25 5.58
CA VAL A 35 -7.77 1.28 4.48
C VAL A 35 -8.62 0.07 4.90
N GLY A 36 -8.61 -0.31 6.18
CA GLY A 36 -9.42 -1.42 6.70
C GLY A 36 -10.93 -1.20 6.62
N ASP A 37 -11.42 0.02 6.37
CA ASP A 37 -12.84 0.31 6.23
C ASP A 37 -13.34 0.12 4.77
N LEU A 38 -12.44 -0.20 3.83
CA LEU A 38 -12.79 -0.56 2.45
C LEU A 38 -13.45 -1.95 2.38
N SER A 39 -14.36 -2.14 1.43
CA SER A 39 -14.77 -3.51 1.07
C SER A 39 -13.63 -4.25 0.37
N LEU A 40 -13.64 -5.60 0.40
CA LEU A 40 -12.65 -6.39 -0.34
C LEU A 40 -12.61 -6.07 -1.83
N GLU A 41 -13.77 -5.77 -2.43
CA GLU A 41 -13.84 -5.36 -3.84
C GLU A 41 -13.13 -4.02 -4.06
N GLN A 42 -13.29 -3.05 -3.16
CA GLN A 42 -12.59 -1.76 -3.23
C GLN A 42 -11.09 -1.93 -3.00
N MET A 43 -10.70 -2.75 -2.02
CA MET A 43 -9.29 -3.09 -1.78
C MET A 43 -8.64 -3.72 -3.01
N ALA A 44 -9.32 -4.66 -3.67
CA ALA A 44 -8.80 -5.36 -4.83
C ALA A 44 -8.54 -4.45 -6.04
N ARG A 45 -9.21 -3.30 -6.11
CA ARG A 45 -8.99 -2.27 -7.14
C ARG A 45 -7.77 -1.40 -6.89
N ILE A 46 -7.21 -1.40 -5.68
CA ILE A 46 -5.97 -0.68 -5.40
C ILE A 46 -4.82 -1.27 -6.22
N ASN A 47 -4.24 -0.44 -7.08
CA ASN A 47 -3.08 -0.79 -7.90
C ASN A 47 -1.83 -0.01 -7.49
N HIS A 48 -2.01 1.19 -6.95
CA HIS A 48 -0.91 2.09 -6.59
C HIS A 48 -1.03 2.54 -5.14
N VAL A 49 0.09 2.56 -4.43
CA VAL A 49 0.20 3.13 -3.08
C VAL A 49 1.40 4.07 -3.06
N LEU A 50 1.17 5.35 -2.85
CA LEU A 50 2.23 6.35 -2.67
C LEU A 50 2.45 6.53 -1.16
N LEU A 51 3.62 6.18 -0.67
CA LEU A 51 3.96 6.32 0.75
C LEU A 51 4.79 7.57 0.98
N THR A 52 4.39 8.35 1.98
CA THR A 52 5.13 9.54 2.39
C THR A 52 6.38 9.17 3.19
N HIS A 53 6.26 8.24 4.13
CA HIS A 53 7.36 7.71 4.95
C HIS A 53 6.97 6.39 5.63
N ALA A 54 7.93 5.75 6.32
CA ALA A 54 7.79 4.38 6.85
C ALA A 54 7.23 4.28 8.28
N HIS A 55 6.73 5.36 8.89
CA HIS A 55 6.10 5.25 10.21
C HIS A 55 4.86 4.37 10.16
N LEU A 56 4.64 3.61 11.25
CA LEU A 56 3.64 2.56 11.27
C LEU A 56 2.22 3.08 11.01
N ASP A 57 1.87 4.27 11.50
CA ASP A 57 0.57 4.88 11.28
C ASP A 57 0.29 5.22 9.80
N HIS A 58 1.32 5.30 8.95
CA HIS A 58 1.21 5.50 7.51
C HIS A 58 1.26 4.20 6.69
N VAL A 59 1.71 3.08 7.27
CA VAL A 59 1.93 1.82 6.53
C VAL A 59 1.21 0.60 7.14
N ALA A 60 0.59 0.75 8.31
CA ALA A 60 0.05 -0.37 9.09
C ALA A 60 -0.92 -1.27 8.32
N ALA A 61 -1.72 -0.70 7.42
CA ALA A 61 -2.69 -1.49 6.66
C ALA A 61 -2.11 -2.07 5.37
N LEU A 62 -0.92 -1.66 4.91
CA LEU A 62 -0.34 -2.15 3.66
C LEU A 62 -0.13 -3.67 3.65
N PRO A 63 0.49 -4.30 4.68
CA PRO A 63 0.68 -5.75 4.68
C PRO A 63 -0.64 -6.52 4.68
N LEU A 64 -1.60 -6.05 5.48
CA LEU A 64 -2.94 -6.65 5.59
C LEU A 64 -3.77 -6.47 4.32
N LEU A 65 -3.66 -5.31 3.65
CA LEU A 65 -4.28 -5.04 2.37
C LEU A 65 -3.81 -6.05 1.32
N LEU A 66 -2.50 -6.24 1.20
CA LEU A 66 -1.90 -7.14 0.22
C LEU A 66 -2.35 -8.58 0.46
N ASP A 67 -2.38 -9.03 1.71
CA ASP A 67 -2.85 -10.37 2.08
C ASP A 67 -4.34 -10.56 1.77
N ALA A 68 -5.18 -9.58 2.14
CA ALA A 68 -6.63 -9.63 1.93
C ALA A 68 -7.02 -9.76 0.44
N VAL A 69 -6.23 -9.20 -0.48
CA VAL A 69 -6.52 -9.21 -1.91
C VAL A 69 -5.71 -10.25 -2.70
N ALA A 70 -4.76 -10.94 -2.07
CA ALA A 70 -3.80 -11.82 -2.74
C ALA A 70 -4.49 -12.87 -3.62
N ALA A 71 -5.41 -13.65 -3.05
CA ALA A 71 -6.13 -14.69 -3.77
C ALA A 71 -6.93 -14.15 -4.96
N HIS A 72 -7.60 -13.01 -4.78
CA HIS A 72 -8.37 -12.37 -5.84
C HIS A 72 -7.47 -11.87 -6.98
N ARG A 73 -6.35 -11.22 -6.65
CA ARG A 73 -5.40 -10.72 -7.66
C ARG A 73 -4.77 -11.87 -8.45
N LEU A 74 -4.35 -12.94 -7.78
CA LEU A 74 -3.81 -14.12 -8.44
C LEU A 74 -4.83 -14.79 -9.36
N ALA A 75 -6.08 -14.94 -8.92
CA ALA A 75 -7.15 -15.55 -9.72
C ALA A 75 -7.53 -14.70 -10.94
N SER A 76 -7.47 -13.37 -10.83
CA SER A 76 -7.78 -12.45 -11.93
C SER A 76 -6.60 -12.14 -12.86
N GLY A 77 -5.40 -12.63 -12.53
CA GLY A 77 -4.18 -12.30 -13.27
C GLY A 77 -3.76 -10.83 -13.12
N ALA A 78 -4.24 -10.14 -12.08
CA ALA A 78 -3.83 -8.77 -11.79
C ALA A 78 -2.35 -8.74 -11.38
N GLY A 79 -1.62 -7.73 -11.83
CA GLY A 79 -0.21 -7.52 -11.46
C GLY A 79 -0.03 -7.19 -9.97
N PRO A 80 1.23 -7.06 -9.50
CA PRO A 80 1.52 -6.61 -8.14
C PRO A 80 0.90 -5.24 -7.85
N VAL A 81 0.63 -4.98 -6.59
CA VAL A 81 0.42 -3.60 -6.13
C VAL A 81 1.76 -2.86 -6.20
N GLN A 82 1.75 -1.69 -6.82
CA GLN A 82 2.93 -0.85 -6.96
C GLN A 82 3.03 0.14 -5.79
N VAL A 83 4.05 -0.02 -4.96
CA VAL A 83 4.37 0.92 -3.87
C VAL A 83 5.42 1.90 -4.34
N HIS A 84 5.04 3.17 -4.39
CA HIS A 84 5.86 4.30 -4.79
C HIS A 84 6.32 5.04 -3.55
N ALA A 85 7.62 5.15 -3.32
CA ALA A 85 8.16 5.88 -2.16
C ALA A 85 9.58 6.37 -2.40
N LEU A 86 10.10 7.24 -1.53
CA LEU A 86 11.52 7.58 -1.54
C LEU A 86 12.38 6.34 -1.16
N PRO A 87 13.66 6.28 -1.60
CA PRO A 87 14.52 5.11 -1.40
C PRO A 87 14.65 4.66 0.05
N GLU A 88 14.66 5.60 1.00
CA GLU A 88 14.83 5.36 2.44
C GLU A 88 13.57 4.71 3.03
N THR A 89 12.40 5.10 2.53
CA THR A 89 11.12 4.48 2.90
C THR A 89 11.03 3.05 2.39
N VAL A 90 11.43 2.81 1.15
CA VAL A 90 11.50 1.44 0.59
C VAL A 90 12.50 0.59 1.37
N ALA A 91 13.67 1.13 1.68
CA ALA A 91 14.69 0.41 2.47
C ALA A 91 14.16 0.01 3.85
N ALA A 92 13.48 0.91 4.56
CA ALA A 92 12.88 0.62 5.85
C ALA A 92 11.81 -0.48 5.76
N LEU A 93 10.93 -0.44 4.75
CA LEU A 93 9.90 -1.47 4.56
C LEU A 93 10.48 -2.85 4.27
N ARG A 94 11.52 -2.93 3.43
CA ARG A 94 12.21 -4.19 3.15
C ARG A 94 12.94 -4.74 4.36
N ALA A 95 13.61 -3.89 5.13
CA ALA A 95 14.38 -4.33 6.29
C ALA A 95 13.50 -4.72 7.48
N HIS A 96 12.36 -4.05 7.66
CA HIS A 96 11.61 -4.09 8.92
C HIS A 96 10.13 -4.44 8.79
N VAL A 97 9.59 -4.70 7.60
CA VAL A 97 8.19 -5.12 7.43
C VAL A 97 8.12 -6.37 6.56
N PHE A 98 8.53 -6.27 5.30
CA PHE A 98 8.50 -7.36 4.32
C PHE A 98 9.82 -8.13 4.36
N ASN A 99 10.02 -8.89 5.44
CA ASN A 99 11.29 -9.54 5.77
C ASN A 99 11.14 -10.98 6.28
N ASP A 100 9.97 -11.58 6.10
CA ASP A 100 9.58 -12.91 6.57
C ASP A 100 9.59 -13.11 8.10
N LEU A 101 9.88 -12.07 8.88
CA LEU A 101 9.85 -12.08 10.34
C LEU A 101 8.64 -11.31 10.89
N ILE A 102 8.45 -10.08 10.40
CA ILE A 102 7.30 -9.24 10.78
C ILE A 102 6.13 -9.53 9.86
N TRP A 103 6.38 -9.60 8.56
CA TRP A 103 5.40 -9.98 7.55
C TRP A 103 6.09 -10.74 6.41
N PRO A 104 5.39 -11.66 5.72
CA PRO A 104 5.92 -12.29 4.53
C PRO A 104 6.44 -11.28 3.51
N ASP A 105 7.56 -11.59 2.86
CA ASP A 105 8.11 -10.74 1.80
C ASP A 105 7.28 -10.88 0.50
N PHE A 106 6.19 -10.13 0.44
CA PHE A 106 5.31 -10.03 -0.73
C PHE A 106 6.00 -9.47 -1.99
N ALA A 107 7.22 -8.95 -1.88
CA ALA A 107 8.02 -8.59 -3.05
C ALA A 107 8.72 -9.80 -3.69
N THR A 108 8.70 -10.97 -3.05
CA THR A 108 9.27 -12.22 -3.58
C THR A 108 8.25 -13.35 -3.71
N ILE A 109 7.10 -13.25 -3.03
CA ILE A 109 6.03 -14.25 -3.08
C ILE A 109 4.78 -13.74 -3.83
N PRO A 110 4.01 -14.62 -4.50
CA PRO A 110 4.16 -16.08 -4.54
C PRO A 110 5.35 -16.56 -5.37
N ARG A 111 5.84 -15.75 -6.31
CA ARG A 111 7.06 -16.01 -7.08
C ARG A 111 7.76 -14.70 -7.40
N ALA A 112 9.08 -14.71 -7.51
CA ALA A 112 9.87 -13.51 -7.79
C ALA A 112 9.57 -12.88 -9.17
N ASP A 113 9.08 -13.66 -10.14
CA ASP A 113 8.67 -13.18 -11.46
C ASP A 113 7.23 -12.64 -11.51
N ALA A 114 6.43 -12.93 -10.48
CA ALA A 114 5.04 -12.49 -10.33
C ALA A 114 4.70 -12.25 -8.85
N PRO A 115 5.33 -11.25 -8.22
CA PRO A 115 5.12 -10.97 -6.80
C PRO A 115 3.76 -10.28 -6.57
N LEU A 116 3.34 -10.20 -5.30
CA LEU A 116 2.15 -9.42 -4.90
C LEU A 116 2.44 -7.92 -4.74
N LEU A 117 3.71 -7.57 -4.50
CA LEU A 117 4.17 -6.22 -4.22
C LEU A 117 5.37 -5.87 -5.11
N ALA A 118 5.35 -4.69 -5.73
CA ALA A 118 6.48 -4.14 -6.45
C ALA A 118 6.83 -2.75 -5.90
N PHE A 119 8.09 -2.55 -5.51
CA PHE A 119 8.57 -1.25 -5.04
C PHE A 119 9.13 -0.43 -6.20
N HIS A 120 8.70 0.83 -6.28
CA HIS A 120 9.15 1.82 -7.25
C HIS A 120 9.66 3.04 -6.48
N THR A 121 10.96 3.31 -6.59
CA THR A 121 11.55 4.48 -5.95
C THR A 121 11.43 5.71 -6.83
N PHE A 122 11.19 6.87 -6.23
CA PHE A 122 11.27 8.17 -6.89
C PHE A 122 12.18 9.13 -6.13
N ALA A 123 12.54 10.26 -6.74
CA ALA A 123 13.31 11.33 -6.12
C ALA A 123 12.45 12.59 -5.90
N ILE A 124 12.90 13.45 -5.00
CA ILE A 124 12.28 14.76 -4.77
C ILE A 124 12.38 15.58 -6.07
N GLY A 125 11.24 16.12 -6.51
CA GLY A 125 11.13 16.88 -7.75
C GLY A 125 10.66 16.07 -8.95
N ASP A 126 10.61 14.74 -8.85
CA ASP A 126 10.06 13.90 -9.90
C ASP A 126 8.56 14.14 -10.08
N THR A 127 8.10 14.07 -11.32
CA THR A 127 6.67 14.00 -11.66
C THR A 127 6.31 12.55 -11.98
N LEU A 128 5.39 11.98 -11.21
CA LEU A 128 4.95 10.60 -11.39
C LEU A 128 3.63 10.57 -12.16
N THR A 129 3.55 9.69 -13.15
CA THR A 129 2.27 9.29 -13.77
C THR A 129 1.88 7.94 -13.20
N VAL A 130 0.77 7.90 -12.48
CA VAL A 130 0.21 6.70 -11.85
C VAL A 130 -1.25 6.56 -12.28
N ALA A 131 -1.72 5.32 -12.49
CA ALA A 131 -3.10 5.03 -12.86
C ALA A 131 -3.61 5.67 -14.18
N GLY A 132 -2.73 5.90 -15.16
CA GLY A 132 -3.10 6.35 -16.52
C GLY A 132 -3.26 7.85 -16.66
#